data_AF-A0A6A6ZPE9-F1
#
_entry.id   AF-A0A6A6ZPE9-F1
#
_cell.length_a   1.000
_cell.length_b   1.000
_cell.length_c   1.000
_cell.angle_alpha   90.00
_cell.angle_beta   90.00
_cell.angle_gamma   90.00
#
_symmetry.space_group_name_H-M   'P 1'
#
loop_
_entity.id
_entity.type
_entity.pdbx_description
1 polymer ?
#
loop_
_entity_poly.entity_id
_entity_poly.type
_entity_poly.pdbx_seq_one_letter_code
_entity_poly.pdbx_strand_id
1 'polypeptide(L)'
;FHRFMELPEETRLIIWDLAIHDQPYTSPAGSSERYLCTTIKLREYVSAKDDPIRPRFLPPICLTSEKTTEKTIAVLIEGSTFMVASIHDKNFLQAFLKAAPGRLSLCRQLNFDYFGRFPKGYEKNADLGLAAQCSGLHTIKLTFHYASLTYKVASGDYEDGLTSVPCSAEDLFERFRLARLLDCQELKVIIIEHTDYYIEAAIQAAESLGQMI
;
A
#
# COMPACT_ATOMS: atom_id res chain seq x y z
N PHE A 1 -6.40 -22.71 26.02
CA PHE A 1 -5.40 -22.71 24.93
C PHE A 1 -5.04 -24.09 24.39
N HIS A 2 -4.81 -25.13 25.20
CA HIS A 2 -4.40 -26.46 24.67
C HIS A 2 -5.39 -27.02 23.62
N ARG A 3 -6.70 -26.99 23.92
CA ARG A 3 -7.76 -27.43 23.01
C ARG A 3 -7.91 -26.59 21.73
N PHE A 4 -7.44 -25.34 21.74
CA PHE A 4 -7.46 -24.51 20.53
C PHE A 4 -6.43 -25.01 19.52
N MET A 5 -5.24 -25.41 19.98
CA MET A 5 -4.18 -25.91 19.10
C MET A 5 -4.48 -27.30 18.52
N GLU A 6 -5.45 -28.00 19.10
CA GLU A 6 -5.99 -29.28 18.58
C GLU A 6 -6.95 -29.08 17.40
N LEU A 7 -7.42 -27.85 17.15
CA LEU A 7 -8.29 -27.56 16.00
C LEU A 7 -7.51 -27.60 14.67
N PRO A 8 -8.19 -27.95 13.56
CA PRO A 8 -7.63 -27.81 12.21
C PRO A 8 -7.08 -26.40 11.99
N GLU A 9 -6.02 -26.30 11.17
CA GLU A 9 -5.36 -25.03 10.90
C GLU A 9 -6.32 -23.98 10.32
N GLU A 10 -7.13 -24.35 9.34
CA GLU A 10 -8.13 -23.48 8.73
C GLU A 10 -9.09 -22.89 9.78
N THR A 11 -9.60 -23.71 10.69
CA THR A 11 -10.47 -23.25 11.78
C THR A 11 -9.77 -22.27 12.70
N ARG A 12 -8.49 -22.50 13.02
CA ARG A 12 -7.69 -21.58 13.85
C ARG A 12 -7.45 -20.25 13.16
N LEU A 13 -7.19 -20.25 11.85
CA LEU A 13 -7.00 -19.03 11.06
C LEU A 13 -8.28 -18.21 11.01
N ILE A 14 -9.45 -18.84 10.82
CA ILE A 14 -10.75 -18.15 10.88
C ILE A 14 -10.99 -17.54 12.26
N ILE A 15 -10.70 -18.27 13.34
CA ILE A 15 -10.85 -17.74 14.70
C ILE A 15 -9.93 -16.54 14.92
N TRP A 16 -8.69 -16.58 14.42
CA TRP A 16 -7.78 -15.46 14.51
C TRP A 16 -8.21 -14.28 13.66
N ASP A 17 -8.71 -14.52 12.46
CA ASP A 17 -9.27 -13.48 11.61
C ASP A 17 -10.39 -12.78 12.36
N LEU A 18 -11.41 -13.52 12.83
CA LEU A 18 -12.50 -12.97 13.64
C LEU A 18 -12.05 -12.28 14.93
N ALA A 19 -11.01 -12.80 15.58
CA ALA A 19 -10.51 -12.21 16.83
C ALA A 19 -9.76 -10.89 16.60
N ILE A 20 -9.14 -10.71 15.43
CA ILE A 20 -8.44 -9.49 15.04
C ILE A 20 -9.40 -8.52 14.36
N HIS A 21 -10.32 -9.04 13.54
CA HIS A 21 -11.37 -8.32 12.85
C HIS A 21 -12.16 -7.51 13.87
N ASP A 22 -12.24 -6.21 13.66
CA ASP A 22 -12.96 -5.27 14.51
C ASP A 22 -12.32 -4.94 15.87
N GLN A 23 -11.12 -5.43 16.18
CA GLN A 23 -10.40 -4.94 17.36
C GLN A 23 -10.09 -3.44 17.19
N PRO A 24 -10.54 -2.58 18.14
CA PRO A 24 -10.24 -1.17 18.07
C PRO A 24 -8.77 -0.96 18.39
N TYR A 25 -8.14 -0.05 17.66
CA TYR A 25 -6.85 0.49 18.01
C TYR A 25 -6.87 2.00 17.85
N THR A 26 -6.09 2.68 18.69
CA THR A 26 -5.93 4.13 18.58
C THR A 26 -4.73 4.38 17.69
N SER A 27 -4.97 5.05 16.57
CA SER A 27 -3.85 5.51 15.77
C SER A 27 -3.01 6.52 16.55
N PRO A 28 -1.72 6.68 16.22
CA PRO A 28 -0.90 7.73 16.80
C PRO A 28 -1.47 9.14 16.58
N ALA A 29 -2.35 9.32 15.58
CA ALA A 29 -3.09 10.55 15.33
C ALA A 29 -4.34 10.71 16.24
N GLY A 30 -4.64 9.74 17.09
CA GLY A 30 -5.77 9.75 18.03
C GLY A 30 -7.10 9.30 17.43
N SER A 31 -7.13 8.83 16.18
CA SER A 31 -8.35 8.27 15.58
C SER A 31 -8.61 6.86 16.11
N SER A 32 -9.88 6.54 16.36
CA SER A 32 -10.31 5.17 16.63
C SER A 32 -10.44 4.43 15.30
N GLU A 33 -9.58 3.45 15.08
CA GLU A 33 -9.54 2.61 13.88
C GLU A 33 -9.80 1.14 14.25
N ARG A 34 -10.01 0.28 13.24
CA ARG A 34 -10.40 -1.13 13.43
C ARG A 34 -9.57 -2.03 12.53
N TYR A 35 -8.87 -2.99 13.12
CA TYR A 35 -8.01 -3.90 12.36
C TYR A 35 -8.80 -4.63 11.27
N LEU A 36 -8.13 -4.88 10.14
CA LEU A 36 -8.66 -5.52 8.92
C LEU A 36 -9.78 -4.74 8.21
N CYS A 37 -10.35 -3.71 8.83
CA CYS A 37 -11.36 -2.82 8.21
C CYS A 37 -10.73 -1.53 7.70
N THR A 38 -9.74 -0.99 8.42
CA THR A 38 -9.06 0.26 8.06
C THR A 38 -7.68 -0.01 7.49
N THR A 39 -7.26 0.84 6.55
CA THR A 39 -5.91 0.80 5.99
C THR A 39 -4.87 1.16 7.06
N ILE A 40 -3.84 0.32 7.21
CA ILE A 40 -2.71 0.60 8.09
C ILE A 40 -1.79 1.61 7.42
N LYS A 41 -1.85 2.87 7.87
CA LYS A 41 -1.01 3.96 7.40
C LYS A 41 0.35 3.93 8.08
N LEU A 42 1.35 3.34 7.44
CA LEU A 42 2.65 3.10 8.07
C LEU A 42 3.32 4.36 8.61
N ARG A 43 3.18 5.50 7.93
CA ARG A 43 3.69 6.80 8.39
C ARG A 43 3.23 7.20 9.79
N GLU A 44 2.09 6.71 10.26
CA GLU A 44 1.59 7.03 11.60
C GLU A 44 2.33 6.20 12.66
N TYR A 45 2.70 4.96 12.34
CA TYR A 45 3.28 3.99 13.28
C TYR A 45 4.79 3.90 13.24
N VAL A 46 5.41 4.35 12.15
CA VAL A 46 6.80 4.05 11.84
C VAL A 46 7.67 5.29 12.03
N SER A 47 8.58 5.19 13.01
CA SER A 47 9.72 6.10 13.18
C SER A 47 11.00 5.47 12.64
N ALA A 48 12.05 6.26 12.43
CA ALA A 48 13.36 5.76 12.01
C ALA A 48 14.02 4.80 13.01
N LYS A 49 13.55 4.78 14.27
CA LYS A 49 14.09 3.96 15.35
C LYS A 49 13.24 2.72 15.65
N ASP A 50 12.11 2.56 14.97
CA ASP A 50 11.19 1.48 15.27
C ASP A 50 11.72 0.14 14.74
N ASP A 51 11.51 -0.91 15.53
CA ASP A 51 11.88 -2.28 15.17
C ASP A 51 10.90 -2.83 14.14
N PRO A 52 11.34 -3.14 12.90
CA PRO A 52 10.48 -3.74 11.88
C PRO A 52 9.96 -5.12 12.26
N ILE A 53 10.56 -5.81 13.24
CA ILE A 53 10.11 -7.14 13.68
C ILE A 53 8.91 -7.02 14.62
N ARG A 54 8.83 -5.93 15.40
CA ARG A 54 7.76 -5.68 16.38
C ARG A 54 7.12 -4.29 16.17
N PRO A 55 6.44 -4.06 15.03
CA PRO A 55 5.81 -2.78 14.76
C PRO A 55 4.74 -2.44 15.79
N ARG A 56 4.57 -1.13 16.04
CA ARG A 56 3.53 -0.59 16.92
C ARG A 56 2.11 -0.79 16.39
N PHE A 57 1.95 -1.05 15.09
CA PHE A 57 0.65 -1.39 14.53
C PHE A 57 0.24 -2.84 14.80
N LEU A 58 1.11 -3.71 15.35
CA LEU A 58 0.69 -5.08 15.66
C LEU A 58 -0.35 -5.09 16.79
N PRO A 59 -1.49 -5.78 16.61
CA PRO A 59 -2.43 -6.01 17.69
C PRO A 59 -1.75 -6.69 18.89
N PRO A 60 -2.13 -6.38 20.14
CA PRO A 60 -1.62 -7.06 21.31
C PRO A 60 -1.78 -8.58 21.25
N ILE A 61 -2.86 -9.07 20.61
CA ILE A 61 -3.10 -10.51 20.43
C ILE A 61 -1.96 -11.20 19.66
N CYS A 62 -1.27 -10.49 18.75
CA CYS A 62 -0.11 -11.02 18.03
C CYS A 62 1.12 -11.25 18.94
N LEU A 63 1.16 -10.57 20.09
CA LEU A 63 2.29 -10.58 21.02
C LEU A 63 2.05 -11.46 22.26
N THR A 64 0.89 -12.12 22.35
CA THR A 64 0.49 -12.88 23.55
C THR A 64 1.25 -14.19 23.75
N SER A 65 1.70 -14.86 22.68
CA SER A 65 2.40 -16.14 22.78
C SER A 65 3.31 -16.39 21.58
N GLU A 66 4.58 -16.71 21.86
CA GLU A 66 5.57 -17.08 20.84
C GLU A 66 5.09 -18.22 19.92
N LYS A 67 4.29 -19.16 20.46
CA LYS A 67 3.77 -20.30 19.70
C LYS A 67 2.72 -19.91 18.65
N THR A 68 2.06 -18.76 18.81
CA THR A 68 0.97 -18.31 17.93
C THR A 68 1.28 -17.00 17.23
N THR A 69 2.32 -16.26 17.64
CA THR A 69 2.70 -14.95 17.09
C THR A 69 2.76 -14.95 15.57
N GLU A 70 3.54 -15.84 14.95
CA GLU A 70 3.64 -15.86 13.49
C GLU A 70 2.31 -16.16 12.80
N LYS A 71 1.46 -17.02 13.39
CA LYS A 71 0.14 -17.33 12.83
C LYS A 71 -0.79 -16.13 12.88
N THR A 72 -0.81 -15.43 14.00
CA THR A 72 -1.61 -14.20 14.14
C THR A 72 -1.09 -13.05 13.28
N ILE A 73 0.23 -12.93 13.10
CA ILE A 73 0.83 -11.94 12.19
C ILE A 73 0.49 -12.30 10.74
N ALA A 74 0.51 -13.58 10.38
CA ALA A 74 0.13 -14.03 9.04
C ALA A 74 -1.30 -13.62 8.70
N VAL A 75 -2.25 -13.88 9.61
CA VAL A 75 -3.66 -13.46 9.47
C VAL A 75 -3.77 -11.94 9.32
N LEU A 76 -3.05 -11.17 10.16
CA LEU A 76 -3.03 -9.72 10.06
C LEU A 76 -2.54 -9.26 8.67
N ILE A 77 -1.41 -9.78 8.19
CA ILE A 77 -0.84 -9.39 6.89
C ILE A 77 -1.81 -9.71 5.75
N GLU A 78 -2.44 -10.88 5.79
CA GLU A 78 -3.34 -11.34 4.73
C GLU A 78 -4.63 -10.53 4.66
N GLY A 79 -5.21 -10.17 5.79
CA GLY A 79 -6.43 -9.37 5.85
C GLY A 79 -6.22 -7.85 5.79
N SER A 80 -4.99 -7.36 5.92
CA SER A 80 -4.72 -5.91 5.99
C SER A 80 -4.44 -5.28 4.63
N THR A 81 -4.79 -4.00 4.53
CA THR A 81 -4.27 -3.09 3.49
C THR A 81 -3.19 -2.22 4.09
N PHE A 82 -2.00 -2.22 3.49
CA PHE A 82 -0.90 -1.36 3.94
C PHE A 82 -0.77 -0.13 3.04
N MET A 83 -0.83 1.06 3.64
CA MET A 83 -0.51 2.31 2.94
C MET A 83 0.95 2.70 3.16
N VAL A 84 1.66 2.83 2.05
CA VAL A 84 3.04 3.29 1.94
C VAL A 84 3.02 4.69 1.34
N ALA A 85 3.58 5.64 2.07
CA ALA A 85 3.48 7.04 1.70
C ALA A 85 4.85 7.75 1.72
N SER A 86 5.93 6.98 1.90
CA SER A 86 7.31 7.45 1.85
C SER A 86 8.28 6.29 1.57
N ILE A 87 9.52 6.62 1.20
CA ILE A 87 10.61 5.64 1.05
C ILE A 87 10.88 4.92 2.39
N HIS A 88 10.73 5.62 3.51
CA HIS A 88 10.90 5.04 4.84
C HIS A 88 9.83 3.99 5.13
N ASP A 89 8.57 4.31 4.85
CA ASP A 89 7.43 3.39 4.99
C ASP A 89 7.66 2.13 4.16
N LYS A 90 8.09 2.29 2.90
CA LYS A 90 8.41 1.18 1.98
C LYS A 90 9.50 0.28 2.57
N ASN A 91 10.61 0.88 3.02
CA ASN A 91 11.73 0.13 3.57
C ASN A 91 11.35 -0.61 4.86
N PHE A 92 10.57 0.05 5.73
CA PHE A 92 10.06 -0.56 6.96
C PHE A 92 9.15 -1.74 6.66
N LEU A 93 8.16 -1.57 5.77
CA LEU A 93 7.25 -2.64 5.39
C LEU A 93 8.00 -3.81 4.76
N GLN A 94 8.95 -3.51 3.88
CA GLN A 94 9.79 -4.54 3.27
C GLN A 94 10.59 -5.32 4.32
N ALA A 95 11.14 -4.66 5.33
CA ALA A 95 11.84 -5.32 6.43
C ALA A 95 10.90 -6.18 7.28
N PHE A 96 9.71 -5.67 7.63
CA PHE A 96 8.69 -6.42 8.37
C PHE A 96 8.22 -7.67 7.62
N LEU A 97 7.99 -7.57 6.30
CA LEU A 97 7.58 -8.69 5.46
C LEU A 97 8.72 -9.68 5.17
N LYS A 98 9.98 -9.26 5.31
CA LYS A 98 11.15 -10.15 5.20
C LYS A 98 11.59 -10.76 6.53
N ALA A 99 11.02 -10.31 7.65
CA ALA A 99 11.40 -10.77 8.98
C ALA A 99 11.07 -12.26 9.24
N ALA A 100 10.13 -12.85 8.49
CA ALA A 100 9.86 -14.29 8.52
C ALA A 100 9.54 -14.85 7.13
N PRO A 101 9.88 -16.12 6.84
CA PRO A 101 9.54 -16.78 5.58
C PRO A 101 8.03 -16.75 5.30
N GLY A 102 7.66 -16.51 4.04
CA GLY A 102 6.26 -16.55 3.58
C GLY A 102 5.43 -15.29 3.85
N ARG A 103 5.88 -14.34 4.68
CA ARG A 103 5.11 -13.10 4.93
C ARG A 103 4.88 -12.26 3.68
N LEU A 104 5.86 -12.19 2.77
CA LEU A 104 5.71 -11.49 1.48
C LEU A 104 4.55 -12.02 0.64
N SER A 105 4.35 -13.35 0.59
CA SER A 105 3.26 -13.98 -0.16
C SER A 105 1.89 -13.80 0.47
N LEU A 106 1.82 -13.36 1.73
CA LEU A 106 0.56 -13.07 2.41
C LEU A 106 0.06 -11.66 2.11
N CYS A 107 0.90 -10.73 1.68
CA CYS A 107 0.47 -9.36 1.44
C CYS A 107 -0.45 -9.28 0.21
N ARG A 108 -1.75 -9.01 0.45
CA ARG A 108 -2.78 -8.98 -0.61
C ARG A 108 -3.06 -7.59 -1.15
N GLN A 109 -2.86 -6.54 -0.35
CA GLN A 109 -3.28 -5.18 -0.70
C GLN A 109 -2.23 -4.12 -0.32
N LEU A 110 -1.84 -3.30 -1.29
CA LEU A 110 -0.90 -2.20 -1.12
C LEU A 110 -1.46 -0.87 -1.67
N ASN A 111 -1.33 0.20 -0.89
CA ASN A 111 -1.72 1.55 -1.29
C ASN A 111 -0.50 2.47 -1.29
N PHE A 112 -0.15 3.06 -2.43
CA PHE A 112 0.90 4.06 -2.55
C PHE A 112 0.30 5.46 -2.65
N ASP A 113 0.32 6.21 -1.54
CA ASP A 113 -0.46 7.47 -1.37
C ASP A 113 0.18 8.71 -2.04
N TYR A 114 1.48 8.63 -2.37
CA TYR A 114 2.22 9.69 -3.06
C TYR A 114 3.05 9.13 -4.21
N PHE A 115 2.44 8.21 -4.95
CA PHE A 115 3.07 7.56 -6.07
C PHE A 115 3.49 8.58 -7.14
N GLY A 116 4.73 8.46 -7.61
CA GLY A 116 5.32 9.38 -8.58
C GLY A 116 5.93 10.67 -8.00
N ARG A 117 5.81 10.93 -6.69
CA ARG A 117 6.44 12.08 -6.02
C ARG A 117 7.82 11.70 -5.43
N PHE A 118 8.77 11.34 -6.30
CA PHE A 118 10.12 10.98 -5.88
C PHE A 118 11.06 12.21 -5.86
N PRO A 119 11.90 12.40 -4.83
CA PRO A 119 12.93 13.44 -4.85
C PRO A 119 13.92 13.21 -6.01
N LYS A 120 14.53 14.28 -6.50
CA LYS A 120 15.56 14.18 -7.55
C LYS A 120 16.71 13.28 -7.07
N GLY A 121 17.16 12.37 -7.93
CA GLY A 121 18.27 11.44 -7.64
C GLY A 121 17.86 10.09 -7.06
N TYR A 122 16.58 9.90 -6.72
CA TYR A 122 16.07 8.58 -6.33
C TYR A 122 15.54 7.82 -7.54
N GLU A 123 15.65 6.49 -7.49
CA GLU A 123 15.03 5.63 -8.50
C GLU A 123 13.53 5.86 -8.49
N LYS A 124 13.00 6.38 -9.60
CA LYS A 124 11.56 6.48 -9.80
C LYS A 124 10.96 5.09 -9.70
N ASN A 125 9.88 4.95 -8.92
CA ASN A 125 9.09 3.73 -8.82
C ASN A 125 9.77 2.58 -8.06
N ALA A 126 10.70 2.89 -7.15
CA ALA A 126 11.25 1.92 -6.21
C ALA A 126 10.16 1.21 -5.39
N ASP A 127 9.02 1.87 -5.20
CA ASP A 127 7.80 1.36 -4.58
C ASP A 127 7.24 0.12 -5.30
N LEU A 128 7.26 0.10 -6.64
CA LEU A 128 6.84 -1.08 -7.43
C LEU A 128 7.75 -2.28 -7.20
N GLY A 129 8.98 -2.05 -6.75
CA GLY A 129 9.87 -3.14 -6.35
C GLY A 129 9.36 -3.91 -5.15
N LEU A 130 8.65 -3.25 -4.21
CA LEU A 130 7.98 -3.95 -3.12
C LEU A 130 6.79 -4.75 -3.62
N ALA A 131 5.95 -4.14 -4.48
CA ALA A 131 4.79 -4.82 -5.08
C ALA A 131 5.20 -6.12 -5.80
N ALA A 132 6.23 -6.07 -6.64
CA ALA A 132 6.74 -7.24 -7.37
C ALA A 132 7.33 -8.34 -6.44
N GLN A 133 7.72 -8.01 -5.20
CA GLN A 133 8.16 -9.02 -4.22
C GLN A 133 6.98 -9.68 -3.49
N CYS A 134 5.80 -9.08 -3.50
CA CYS A 134 4.59 -9.60 -2.87
C CYS A 134 3.85 -10.52 -3.86
N SER A 135 4.26 -11.79 -3.95
CA SER A 135 3.68 -12.74 -4.91
C SER A 135 2.18 -13.02 -4.70
N GLY A 136 1.64 -12.69 -3.52
CA GLY A 136 0.22 -12.81 -3.23
C GLY A 136 -0.61 -11.54 -3.46
N LEU A 137 -0.01 -10.47 -4.00
CA LEU A 137 -0.67 -9.17 -4.16
C LEU A 137 -1.86 -9.28 -5.12
N HIS A 138 -3.05 -8.91 -4.65
CA HIS A 138 -4.30 -8.92 -5.42
C HIS A 138 -4.76 -7.51 -5.83
N THR A 139 -4.51 -6.52 -4.98
CA THR A 139 -4.95 -5.15 -5.20
C THR A 139 -3.80 -4.19 -4.95
N ILE A 140 -3.62 -3.26 -5.89
CA ILE A 140 -2.72 -2.12 -5.71
C ILE A 140 -3.46 -0.83 -6.00
N LYS A 141 -3.29 0.15 -5.12
CA LYS A 141 -3.76 1.52 -5.35
C LYS A 141 -2.56 2.44 -5.55
N LEU A 142 -2.56 3.18 -6.64
CA LEU A 142 -1.55 4.18 -6.98
C LEU A 142 -2.20 5.57 -6.95
N THR A 143 -1.76 6.39 -6.01
CA THR A 143 -2.29 7.75 -5.83
C THR A 143 -1.26 8.75 -6.31
N PHE A 144 -1.60 9.48 -7.38
CA PHE A 144 -0.72 10.44 -8.02
C PHE A 144 -1.02 11.87 -7.53
N HIS A 145 0.00 12.72 -7.52
CA HIS A 145 -0.24 14.16 -7.49
C HIS A 145 -0.65 14.63 -8.88
N TYR A 146 -1.58 15.59 -9.02
CA TYR A 146 -2.07 16.05 -10.32
C TYR A 146 -0.92 16.44 -11.29
N ALA A 147 0.12 17.09 -10.77
CA ALA A 147 1.26 17.54 -11.58
C ALA A 147 2.08 16.39 -12.18
N SER A 148 1.92 15.16 -11.69
CA SER A 148 2.50 13.96 -12.28
C SER A 148 1.71 13.43 -13.48
N LEU A 149 0.43 13.80 -13.58
CA LEU A 149 -0.53 13.35 -14.58
C LEU A 149 -0.77 14.37 -15.70
N THR A 150 -0.21 15.57 -15.58
CA THR A 150 -0.46 16.68 -16.53
C THR A 150 0.83 17.35 -16.98
N TYR A 151 0.83 17.90 -18.19
CA TYR A 151 1.80 18.87 -18.68
C TYR A 151 1.24 20.30 -18.56
N LYS A 152 2.09 21.27 -18.23
CA LYS A 152 1.75 22.69 -18.38
C LYS A 152 2.17 23.13 -19.78
N VAL A 153 1.22 23.64 -20.57
CA VAL A 153 1.47 24.17 -21.91
C VAL A 153 1.06 25.63 -21.96
N ALA A 154 1.76 26.42 -22.79
CA ALA A 154 1.40 27.81 -22.97
C ALA A 154 0.06 27.91 -23.74
N SER A 155 -0.94 28.54 -23.13
CA SER A 155 -2.24 28.84 -23.74
C SER A 155 -2.54 30.31 -23.47
N GLY A 156 -2.80 31.06 -24.54
CA GLY A 156 -2.97 32.52 -24.50
C GLY A 156 -4.28 33.00 -23.85
N ASP A 157 -5.09 32.11 -23.28
CA ASP A 157 -6.45 32.40 -22.84
C ASP A 157 -6.57 32.70 -21.33
N TYR A 158 -5.48 32.60 -20.55
CA TYR A 158 -5.47 32.83 -19.09
C TYR A 158 -4.39 33.82 -18.64
N GLU A 159 -4.57 34.47 -17.47
CA GLU A 159 -3.68 35.52 -16.93
C GLU A 159 -2.20 35.09 -16.81
N ASP A 160 -1.95 33.80 -16.57
CA ASP A 160 -0.60 33.23 -16.41
C ASP A 160 -0.05 32.63 -17.71
N GLY A 161 -0.88 32.57 -18.76
CA GLY A 161 -0.56 31.99 -20.05
C GLY A 161 -0.30 30.49 -20.06
N LEU A 162 -0.65 29.74 -19.01
CA LEU A 162 -0.41 28.29 -18.90
C LEU A 162 -1.71 27.52 -18.66
N THR A 163 -1.93 26.44 -19.40
CA THR A 163 -3.02 25.47 -19.18
C THR A 163 -2.48 24.07 -18.93
N SER A 164 -3.24 23.24 -18.21
CA SER A 164 -2.89 21.85 -17.91
C SER A 164 -3.49 20.91 -18.96
N VAL A 165 -2.65 20.09 -19.59
CA VAL A 165 -3.05 19.08 -20.58
C VAL A 165 -2.76 17.69 -20.02
N PRO A 166 -3.63 16.69 -20.23
CA PRO A 166 -3.39 15.33 -19.76
C PRO A 166 -2.11 14.74 -20.38
N CYS A 167 -1.33 14.01 -19.58
CA CYS A 167 -0.33 13.09 -20.12
C CYS A 167 -1.03 11.91 -20.82
N SER A 168 -0.41 11.34 -21.86
CA SER A 168 -0.90 10.09 -22.45
C SER A 168 -0.70 8.91 -21.49
N ALA A 169 -1.51 7.87 -21.65
CA ALA A 169 -1.39 6.66 -20.83
C ALA A 169 -0.03 5.98 -21.06
N GLU A 170 0.44 5.94 -22.31
CA GLU A 170 1.72 5.38 -22.71
C GLU A 170 2.88 6.12 -22.03
N ASP A 171 2.86 7.45 -22.06
CA ASP A 171 3.88 8.28 -21.40
C ASP A 171 3.93 7.97 -19.90
N LEU A 172 2.78 7.87 -19.24
CA LEU A 172 2.70 7.58 -17.81
C LEU A 172 3.19 6.16 -17.50
N PHE A 173 2.82 5.18 -18.32
CA PHE A 173 3.22 3.78 -18.15
C PHE A 173 4.72 3.59 -18.29
N GLU A 174 5.34 4.22 -19.29
CA GLU A 174 6.79 4.22 -19.46
C GLU A 174 7.49 5.00 -18.34
N ARG A 175 7.02 6.22 -18.07
CA ARG A 175 7.60 7.11 -17.04
C ARG A 175 7.58 6.49 -15.66
N PHE A 176 6.49 5.80 -15.31
CA PHE A 176 6.30 5.16 -14.01
C PHE A 176 6.64 3.66 -14.00
N ARG A 177 7.17 3.13 -15.12
CA ARG A 177 7.58 1.72 -15.27
C ARG A 177 6.50 0.74 -14.80
N LEU A 178 5.25 1.01 -15.16
CA LEU A 178 4.09 0.26 -14.66
C LEU A 178 4.04 -1.17 -15.22
N ALA A 179 4.80 -1.48 -16.26
CA ALA A 179 5.02 -2.85 -16.76
C ALA A 179 5.42 -3.85 -15.65
N ARG A 180 6.08 -3.38 -14.58
CA ARG A 180 6.44 -4.23 -13.43
C ARG A 180 5.24 -4.80 -12.67
N LEU A 181 4.07 -4.18 -12.80
CA LEU A 181 2.84 -4.70 -12.21
C LEU A 181 2.39 -6.00 -12.91
N LEU A 182 2.77 -6.17 -14.18
CA LEU A 182 2.48 -7.39 -14.94
C LEU A 182 3.28 -8.60 -14.42
N ASP A 183 4.35 -8.37 -13.65
CA ASP A 183 5.10 -9.44 -12.97
C ASP A 183 4.32 -10.01 -11.77
N CYS A 184 3.27 -9.32 -11.30
CA CYS A 184 2.46 -9.74 -10.17
C CYS A 184 1.33 -10.67 -10.64
N GLN A 185 1.59 -11.98 -10.67
CA GLN A 185 0.67 -12.99 -11.25
C GLN A 185 -0.73 -13.02 -10.62
N GLU A 186 -0.83 -12.71 -9.33
CA GLU A 186 -2.11 -12.73 -8.59
C GLU A 186 -2.82 -11.36 -8.59
N LEU A 187 -2.22 -10.33 -9.21
CA LEU A 187 -2.76 -8.98 -9.22
C LEU A 187 -4.03 -8.93 -10.09
N LYS A 188 -5.13 -8.50 -9.49
CA LYS A 188 -6.47 -8.50 -10.09
C LYS A 188 -7.04 -7.09 -10.25
N VAL A 189 -6.65 -6.18 -9.37
CA VAL A 189 -7.23 -4.84 -9.31
C VAL A 189 -6.13 -3.80 -9.17
N ILE A 190 -6.13 -2.85 -10.10
CA ILE A 190 -5.26 -1.67 -10.07
C ILE A 190 -6.16 -0.45 -9.97
N ILE A 191 -6.03 0.30 -8.88
CA ILE A 191 -6.79 1.52 -8.63
C ILE A 191 -5.87 2.70 -8.87
N ILE A 192 -6.26 3.60 -9.77
CA ILE A 192 -5.52 4.82 -10.05
C ILE A 192 -6.34 6.00 -9.55
N GLU A 193 -5.75 6.77 -8.64
CA GLU A 193 -6.37 7.97 -8.09
C GLU A 193 -5.41 9.16 -8.21
N HIS A 194 -5.96 10.36 -8.05
CA HIS A 194 -5.16 11.56 -7.89
C HIS A 194 -5.57 12.36 -6.65
N THR A 195 -4.66 13.19 -6.17
CA THR A 195 -4.85 14.03 -4.97
C THR A 195 -4.65 15.51 -5.28
N ASP A 196 -4.99 16.35 -4.30
CA ASP A 196 -4.90 17.81 -4.29
C ASP A 196 -6.08 18.47 -5.02
N TYR A 197 -5.83 19.30 -6.04
CA TYR A 197 -6.88 20.05 -6.72
C TYR A 197 -7.67 19.21 -7.73
N TYR A 198 -8.94 19.57 -7.91
CA TYR A 198 -9.73 19.11 -9.05
C TYR A 198 -9.14 19.70 -10.33
N ILE A 199 -8.50 18.84 -11.14
CA ILE A 199 -7.97 19.20 -12.45
C ILE A 199 -8.46 18.15 -13.43
N GLU A 200 -9.35 18.57 -14.33
CA GLU A 200 -10.01 17.69 -15.30
C GLU A 200 -9.00 16.89 -16.15
N ALA A 201 -7.92 17.54 -16.58
CA ALA A 201 -6.82 16.88 -17.29
C ALA A 201 -6.17 15.75 -16.48
N ALA A 202 -6.06 15.88 -15.15
CA ALA A 202 -5.49 14.83 -14.31
C ALA A 202 -6.45 13.63 -14.18
N ILE A 203 -7.76 13.89 -14.12
CA ILE A 203 -8.80 12.85 -14.12
C ILE A 203 -8.74 12.07 -15.44
N GLN A 204 -8.75 12.77 -16.57
CA GLN A 204 -8.67 12.15 -17.90
C GLN A 204 -7.42 11.27 -18.05
N ALA A 205 -6.27 11.75 -17.57
CA ALA A 205 -5.03 10.98 -17.60
C ALA A 205 -5.07 9.74 -16.69
N ALA A 206 -5.63 9.86 -15.48
CA ALA A 206 -5.79 8.73 -14.56
C ALA A 206 -6.75 7.65 -15.11
N GLU A 207 -7.89 8.07 -15.67
CA GLU A 207 -8.86 7.18 -16.30
C GLU A 207 -8.26 6.47 -17.52
N SER A 208 -7.59 7.21 -18.40
CA SER A 208 -6.93 6.65 -19.59
C SER A 208 -5.86 5.62 -19.20
N LEU A 209 -5.07 5.93 -18.16
CA LEU A 209 -4.07 4.99 -17.64
C LEU A 209 -4.72 3.73 -17.05
N GLY A 210 -5.83 3.88 -16.32
CA GLY A 210 -6.56 2.76 -15.72
C GLY A 210 -7.24 1.84 -16.74
N GLN A 211 -7.59 2.35 -17.92
CA GLN A 211 -8.13 1.52 -19.02
C GLN A 211 -7.04 0.72 -19.75
N MET A 212 -5.79 1.14 -19.64
CA MET A 212 -4.67 0.52 -20.37
C MET A 212 -4.04 -0.66 -19.62
N ILE A 213 -4.21 -0.73 -18.29
CA ILE A 213 -3.61 -1.75 -17.42
C ILE A 213 -4.69 -2.68 -16.88
#